data_AF-A0A958RCB7-F1
#
_entry.id   AF-A0A958RCB7-F1
#
_cell.length_a   1.000
_cell.length_b   1.000
_cell.length_c   1.000
_cell.angle_alpha   90.00
_cell.angle_beta   90.00
_cell.angle_gamma   90.00
#
_symmetry.space_group_name_H-M   'P 1'
#
loop_
_entity.id
_entity.type
_entity.pdbx_description
1 polymer ?
#
loop_
_entity_poly.entity_id
_entity_poly.type
_entity_poly.pdbx_seq_one_letter_code
_entity_poly.pdbx_strand_id
1 'polypeptide(L)' 'NYFTREKLPLLFLSASTRAGIRVGFDRLHQDYNDIIFKIHPGNYELFREELLKYLKLLNKL' A
#
# COMPACT_ATOMS: atom_id res chain seq x y z
N ASN A 1 -3.58 12.61 10.52
CA ASN A 1 -4.45 12.21 9.39
C ASN A 1 -3.63 12.10 8.09
N TYR A 2 -2.82 11.05 7.94
CA TYR A 2 -1.90 10.90 6.79
C TYR A 2 -2.57 10.23 5.57
N PHE A 3 -3.55 9.36 5.83
CA PHE A 3 -4.20 8.51 4.82
C PHE A 3 -5.63 8.96 4.45
N THR A 4 -6.06 10.15 4.86
CA THR A 4 -7.46 10.62 4.70
C THR A 4 -7.59 11.85 3.82
N ARG A 5 -6.47 12.45 3.42
CA ARG A 5 -6.44 13.59 2.51
C ARG A 5 -5.40 13.32 1.45
N GLU A 6 -5.74 13.67 0.21
CA GLU A 6 -4.81 13.64 -0.89
C GLU A 6 -3.61 14.56 -0.60
N LYS A 7 -2.41 14.06 -0.90
CA LYS A 7 -1.16 14.78 -0.74
C LYS A 7 -0.34 14.61 -2.01
N LEU A 8 -0.58 15.49 -2.97
CA LEU A 8 0.07 15.47 -4.29
C LEU A 8 1.59 15.28 -4.24
N PRO A 9 2.36 15.93 -3.34
CA PRO A 9 3.81 15.70 -3.27
C PRO A 9 4.18 14.26 -2.91
N LEU A 10 3.42 13.61 -2.01
CA LEU A 10 3.67 12.22 -1.63
C LEU A 10 3.28 11.25 -2.74
N LEU A 11 2.19 11.54 -3.45
CA LEU A 11 1.79 10.75 -4.61
C LEU A 11 2.85 10.83 -5.72
N PHE A 12 3.35 12.04 -5.99
CA PHE A 12 4.43 12.26 -6.95
C PHE A 12 5.72 11.52 -6.56
N LEU A 13 6.14 11.61 -5.30
CA LEU A 13 7.30 10.87 -4.79
C LEU A 13 7.10 9.36 -4.95
N SER A 14 5.95 8.84 -4.51
CA SER A 14 5.61 7.41 -4.63
C SER A 14 5.64 6.94 -6.09
N ALA A 15 5.00 7.70 -6.99
CA ALA A 15 4.96 7.41 -8.43
C ALA A 15 6.35 7.46 -9.08
N SER A 16 7.22 8.35 -8.61
CA SER A 16 8.60 8.51 -9.10
C SER A 16 9.54 7.40 -8.62
N THR A 17 9.16 6.64 -7.58
CA THR A 17 9.97 5.51 -7.12
C THR A 17 9.86 4.31 -8.07
N ARG A 18 11.00 3.64 -8.31
CA ARG A 18 11.06 2.34 -9.00
C ARG A 18 10.78 1.20 -8.02
N ALA A 19 9.58 1.22 -7.42
CA ALA A 19 9.15 0.16 -6.51
C ALA A 19 8.89 -1.15 -7.29
N GLY A 20 9.30 -2.29 -6.71
CA GLY A 20 9.03 -3.61 -7.28
C GLY A 20 7.58 -4.09 -7.06
N ILE A 21 6.94 -3.61 -5.99
CA ILE A 21 5.52 -3.76 -5.65
C ILE A 21 5.09 -2.50 -4.89
N ARG A 22 3.91 -1.98 -5.20
CA ARG A 22 3.25 -0.88 -4.49
C ARG A 22 2.04 -1.42 -3.73
N VAL A 23 1.97 -1.12 -2.45
CA VAL A 23 0.92 -1.60 -1.55
C VAL A 23 0.22 -0.40 -0.91
N GLY A 24 -1.11 -0.42 -0.93
CA GLY A 24 -1.94 0.62 -0.34
C GLY A 24 -3.14 0.07 0.43
N PHE A 25 -3.93 0.99 0.96
CA PHE A 25 -5.20 0.70 1.63
C PHE A 25 -6.37 1.18 0.77
N ASP A 26 -7.56 0.61 0.99
CA ASP A 26 -8.81 0.97 0.32
C ASP A 26 -9.25 2.41 0.67
N ARG A 27 -8.65 3.38 -0.02
CA ARG A 27 -8.86 4.84 0.08
C ARG A 27 -8.52 5.50 -1.27
N LEU A 28 -8.23 6.80 -1.26
CA LEU A 28 -7.83 7.59 -2.43
C LEU A 28 -6.61 6.96 -3.16
N HIS A 29 -6.62 7.00 -4.50
CA HIS A 29 -5.54 6.55 -5.41
C HIS A 29 -5.28 5.03 -5.44
N GLN A 30 -6.35 4.26 -5.64
CA GLN A 30 -6.29 2.81 -5.83
C GLN A 30 -5.47 2.41 -7.06
N ASP A 31 -5.60 3.17 -8.14
CA ASP A 31 -5.00 2.86 -9.45
C ASP A 31 -3.46 2.85 -9.47
N TYR A 32 -2.81 3.37 -8.43
CA TYR A 32 -1.34 3.42 -8.31
C TYR A 32 -0.72 2.27 -7.51
N ASN A 33 -1.54 1.44 -6.85
CA ASN A 33 -1.06 0.32 -6.03
C ASN A 33 -1.34 -1.01 -6.72
N ASP A 34 -0.37 -1.92 -6.69
CA ASP A 34 -0.53 -3.29 -7.21
C ASP A 34 -1.39 -4.14 -6.27
N ILE A 35 -1.31 -3.88 -4.96
CA ILE A 35 -2.09 -4.56 -3.92
C ILE A 35 -2.79 -3.52 -3.05
N ILE A 36 -4.11 -3.68 -2.88
CA ILE A 36 -4.94 -2.79 -2.06
C ILE A 36 -5.58 -3.61 -0.94
N PHE A 37 -5.25 -3.26 0.30
CA PHE A 37 -5.84 -3.88 1.48
C PHE A 37 -7.08 -3.13 1.96
N LYS A 38 -8.20 -3.85 2.09
CA LYS A 38 -9.42 -3.35 2.76
C LYS A 38 -9.32 -3.48 4.29
N ILE A 39 -8.19 -3.07 4.85
CA ILE A 39 -7.87 -3.15 6.28
C ILE A 39 -7.79 -1.72 6.81
N HIS A 40 -8.32 -1.47 8.01
CA HIS A 40 -8.14 -0.17 8.65
C HIS A 40 -6.64 0.05 8.94
N PRO A 41 -6.02 1.18 8.55
CA PRO A 41 -4.58 1.40 8.76
C PRO A 41 -4.10 1.33 10.21
N GLY A 42 -5.02 1.46 11.18
CA GLY A 42 -4.73 1.26 12.61
C GLY A 42 -4.57 -0.20 13.04
N ASN A 43 -4.97 -1.18 12.20
CA ASN A 43 -4.79 -2.60 12.48
C ASN A 43 -3.50 -3.12 11.82
N TYR A 44 -2.36 -2.70 12.38
CA TYR A 44 -1.04 -3.01 11.84
C TYR A 44 -0.72 -4.52 11.82
N GLU A 45 -1.10 -5.24 12.87
CA GLU A 45 -0.83 -6.68 12.99
C GLU A 45 -1.46 -7.46 11.83
N LEU A 46 -2.76 -7.24 11.59
CA LEU A 46 -3.46 -7.89 10.49
C LEU A 46 -2.88 -7.48 9.12
N PHE A 47 -2.55 -6.21 8.94
CA PHE A 47 -1.90 -5.74 7.70
C PHE A 47 -0.55 -6.43 7.47
N ARG A 48 0.30 -6.53 8.50
CA ARG A 48 1.61 -7.17 8.40
C ARG A 48 1.47 -8.65 8.02
N GLU A 49 0.59 -9.37 8.70
CA GLU A 49 0.38 -10.80 8.47
C GLU A 49 -0.09 -11.06 7.04
N GLU A 50 -1.07 -10.29 6.56
CA GLU A 50 -1.58 -10.43 5.20
C GLU A 50 -0.50 -10.04 4.17
N LEU A 51 0.19 -8.92 4.34
CA LEU A 51 1.27 -8.50 3.45
C LEU A 51 2.34 -9.59 3.29
N LEU A 52 2.79 -10.21 4.38
CA LEU A 52 3.77 -11.29 4.33
C LEU A 52 3.27 -12.50 3.53
N LYS A 53 1.98 -12.87 3.65
CA LYS A 53 1.39 -13.97 2.87
C LYS A 53 1.45 -13.68 1.38
N TYR A 54 1.05 -12.48 0.96
CA TYR A 54 1.05 -12.11 -0.45
C TYR A 54 2.47 -11.98 -1.02
N LEU A 55 3.40 -11.40 -0.27
CA LEU A 55 4.80 -11.31 -0.73
C LEU A 55 5.43 -12.70 -0.89
N LYS A 56 5.13 -13.66 -0.01
CA LYS A 56 5.54 -15.07 -0.17
C LYS A 56 4.93 -15.70 -1.41
N LEU A 57 3.63 -15.53 -1.62
CA LEU A 57 2.92 -16.06 -2.80
C LEU A 57 3.51 -15.52 -4.12
N LEU A 58 3.94 -14.26 -4.12
CA LEU A 58 4.56 -13.61 -5.27
C LEU A 58 6.06 -13.92 -5.43
N ASN A 59 6.66 -14.72 -4.55
CA ASN A 59 8.11 -14.99 -4.48
C ASN A 59 8.94 -13.69 -4.40
N LYS A 60 8.51 -12.77 -3.54
CA LYS A 60 9.13 -11.44 -3.33
C LYS A 60 9.71 -11.28 -1.92
N LEU A 61 9.80 -12.38 -1.18
CA LEU A 61 10.39 -12.53 0.16
C LEU A 61 11.49 -13.59 0.13
#